data_AF-A0AAQ3EK65-F1
#
_entry.id   AF-A0AAQ3EK65-F1
#
_cell.length_a   1.000
_cell.length_b   1.000
_cell.length_c   1.000
_cell.angle_alpha   90.00
_cell.angle_beta   90.00
_cell.angle_gamma   90.00
#
_symmetry.space_group_name_H-M   'P 1'
#
loop_
_entity.id
_entity.type
_entity.pdbx_description
1 polymer ?
#
loop_
_entity_poly.entity_id
_entity_poly.type
_entity_poly.pdbx_seq_one_letter_code
_entity_poly.pdbx_strand_id
1 'polypeptide(L)'
;MLSFELKNFNLVKSLIEGFELVTFAQSLGGTETMITHPVLETHADIPEEARLRLGITNGLLRVSVGCENPDDIIKDFKAQLDRASNTTLKPV
;
A
#
# COMPACT_ATOMS: atom_id res chain seq x y z
N MET A 1 1.31 8.01 -10.86
CA MET A 1 1.64 6.71 -10.25
C MET A 1 2.89 6.87 -9.42
N LEU A 2 2.86 6.44 -8.17
CA LEU A 2 4.02 6.44 -7.27
C LEU A 2 4.12 5.10 -6.54
N SER A 3 5.31 4.79 -6.03
CA SER A 3 5.54 3.61 -5.21
C SER A 3 6.44 3.98 -4.04
N PHE A 4 6.18 3.35 -2.90
CA PHE A 4 6.98 3.51 -1.70
C PHE A 4 7.04 2.18 -0.95
N GLU A 5 7.99 2.08 -0.03
CA GLU A 5 8.24 0.84 0.71
C GLU A 5 8.11 1.07 2.21
N LEU A 6 7.44 0.13 2.88
CA LEU A 6 7.40 0.04 4.33
C LEU A 6 8.36 -1.04 4.83
N LYS A 7 8.82 -0.89 6.07
CA LYS A 7 9.85 -1.77 6.66
C LYS A 7 9.48 -3.25 6.68
N ASN A 8 8.19 -3.57 6.79
CA ASN A 8 7.72 -4.95 6.84
C ASN A 8 6.26 -5.07 6.39
N PHE A 9 5.86 -6.30 6.11
CA PHE A 9 4.53 -6.65 5.62
C PHE A 9 3.41 -6.36 6.64
N ASN A 10 3.68 -6.43 7.94
CA ASN A 10 2.65 -6.14 8.94
C ASN A 10 2.24 -4.66 8.94
N LEU A 11 3.19 -3.76 8.70
CA LEU A 11 2.89 -2.34 8.49
C LEU A 11 2.07 -2.11 7.23
N VAL A 12 2.37 -2.84 6.14
CA VAL A 12 1.58 -2.80 4.90
C VAL A 12 0.13 -3.19 5.18
N LYS A 13 -0.07 -4.33 5.85
CA LYS A 13 -1.41 -4.81 6.21
C LYS A 13 -2.16 -3.80 7.07
N SER A 14 -1.52 -3.31 8.13
CA SER A 14 -2.13 -2.32 9.03
C SER A 14 -2.48 -1.01 8.34
N LEU A 15 -1.69 -0.57 7.35
CA LEU A 15 -1.96 0.64 6.59
C LEU A 15 -3.18 0.46 5.68
N ILE A 16 -3.21 -0.65 4.92
CA ILE A 16 -4.30 -0.96 3.99
C ILE A 16 -5.63 -1.10 4.72
N GLU A 17 -5.67 -1.78 5.86
CA GLU A 17 -6.87 -1.96 6.68
C GLU A 17 -7.40 -0.66 7.31
N GLY A 18 -6.59 0.41 7.32
CA GLY A 18 -6.94 1.68 7.94
C GLY A 18 -7.64 2.66 7.01
N PHE A 19 -7.42 2.58 5.70
CA PHE A 19 -7.89 3.60 4.75
C PHE A 19 -9.42 3.69 4.71
N GLU A 20 -9.92 4.93 4.72
CA GLU A 20 -11.35 5.22 4.60
C GLU A 20 -11.69 5.82 3.22
N LEU A 21 -10.75 6.58 2.63
CA LEU A 21 -10.90 7.17 1.30
C LEU A 21 -10.22 6.31 0.22
N VAL A 22 -9.02 5.81 0.51
CA VAL A 22 -8.21 5.08 -0.46
C VAL A 22 -8.69 3.64 -0.60
N THR A 23 -8.95 3.20 -1.83
CA THR A 23 -9.44 1.84 -2.09
C THR A 23 -8.28 0.87 -2.33
N PHE A 24 -8.29 -0.29 -1.67
CA PHE A 24 -7.39 -1.40 -2.00
C PHE A 24 -7.90 -2.16 -3.22
N ALA A 25 -7.19 -2.08 -4.35
CA ALA A 25 -7.61 -2.72 -5.58
C ALA A 25 -6.47 -2.87 -6.60
N GLN A 26 -6.59 -3.90 -7.44
CA GLN A 26 -5.61 -4.22 -8.50
C GLN A 26 -5.59 -3.21 -9.66
N SER A 27 -6.70 -2.50 -9.88
CA SER A 27 -6.89 -1.57 -11.00
C SER A 27 -6.18 -0.23 -10.78
N LEU A 28 -5.99 0.53 -11.86
CA LEU A 28 -5.18 1.74 -11.91
C LEU A 28 -5.82 2.76 -12.85
N GLY A 29 -5.56 4.06 -12.60
CA GLY A 29 -5.96 5.13 -13.52
C GLY A 29 -7.44 5.50 -13.50
N GLY A 30 -8.17 5.06 -12.47
CA GLY A 30 -9.52 5.55 -12.18
C GLY A 30 -9.53 7.00 -11.68
N THR A 31 -10.74 7.54 -11.48
CA THR A 31 -10.93 8.85 -10.85
C THR A 31 -10.71 8.80 -9.33
N GLU A 32 -10.76 7.60 -8.76
CA GLU A 32 -10.54 7.30 -7.36
C GLU A 32 -9.07 6.96 -7.07
N THR A 33 -8.63 7.27 -5.86
CA THR A 33 -7.32 6.94 -5.35
C THR A 33 -7.29 5.47 -4.91
N MET A 34 -6.34 4.73 -5.48
CA MET A 34 -6.22 3.28 -5.30
C MET A 34 -4.81 2.91 -4.82
N ILE A 35 -4.74 1.94 -3.93
CA ILE A 35 -3.50 1.34 -3.46
C ILE A 35 -3.50 -0.17 -3.73
N THR A 36 -2.34 -0.71 -4.12
CA THR A 36 -2.15 -2.15 -4.37
C THR A 36 -0.84 -2.61 -3.77
N HIS A 37 -0.80 -3.90 -3.41
CA HIS A 37 0.39 -4.60 -2.96
C HIS A 37 0.84 -5.59 -4.03
N PRO A 38 1.90 -5.31 -4.80
CA PRO A 38 2.28 -6.12 -5.95
C PRO A 38 2.53 -7.59 -5.61
N VAL A 39 3.08 -7.88 -4.43
CA VAL A 39 3.38 -9.26 -3.99
C VAL A 39 2.12 -10.08 -3.74
N LEU A 40 1.08 -9.52 -3.11
CA LEU A 40 -0.17 -10.24 -2.84
C LEU A 40 -1.08 -10.34 -4.07
N GLU A 41 -0.95 -9.41 -5.01
CA GLU A 41 -1.87 -9.30 -6.13
C GLU A 41 -1.15 -9.57 -7.46
N THR A 42 -0.67 -8.51 -8.11
CA THR A 42 -0.27 -8.54 -9.53
C THR A 42 0.93 -9.40 -9.85
N HIS A 43 1.76 -9.75 -8.86
CA HIS A 43 2.99 -10.53 -9.02
C HIS A 43 2.99 -11.78 -8.12
N ALA A 44 1.82 -12.21 -7.61
CA ALA A 44 1.72 -13.36 -6.71
C ALA A 44 2.30 -14.65 -7.34
N ASP A 45 2.17 -14.81 -8.66
CA ASP A 45 2.67 -15.98 -9.41
C ASP A 45 4.18 -15.92 -9.73
N ILE A 46 4.86 -14.82 -9.39
CA ILE A 46 6.29 -14.67 -9.63
C ILE A 46 7.07 -15.24 -8.43
N PRO A 47 8.03 -16.16 -8.65
CA PRO A 47 8.87 -16.69 -7.58
C PRO A 47 9.53 -15.57 -6.76
N GLU A 48 9.63 -15.76 -5.45
CA GLU A 48 10.16 -14.74 -4.52
C GLU A 48 11.54 -14.22 -4.95
N GLU A 49 12.45 -15.11 -5.34
CA GLU A 49 13.78 -14.68 -5.82
C GLU A 49 13.68 -13.78 -7.07
N ALA A 50 12.75 -14.06 -7.98
CA ALA A 50 12.56 -13.24 -9.16
C ALA A 50 11.94 -11.88 -8.81
N ARG A 51 10.98 -11.84 -7.87
CA ARG A 51 10.42 -10.59 -7.35
C ARG A 51 11.49 -9.72 -6.69
N LEU A 52 12.31 -10.29 -5.82
CA LEU A 52 13.39 -9.59 -5.13
C LEU A 52 14.44 -9.03 -6.11
N ARG A 53 14.78 -9.77 -7.18
CA ARG A 53 15.67 -9.27 -8.25
C ARG A 53 15.10 -8.07 -9.00
N LEU A 54 13.77 -7.96 -9.08
CA LEU A 54 13.07 -6.83 -9.68
C LEU A 54 12.83 -5.67 -8.70
N GLY A 55 13.31 -5.78 -7.45
CA GLY A 55 13.05 -4.80 -6.39
C GLY A 55 11.63 -4.85 -5.82
N ILE A 56 10.88 -5.93 -6.09
CA ILE A 56 9.52 -6.13 -5.59
C ILE A 56 9.61 -6.83 -4.23
N THR A 57 9.66 -6.03 -3.17
CA THR A 57 9.74 -6.52 -1.78
C THR A 57 8.35 -6.70 -1.17
N ASN A 58 8.28 -7.41 -0.04
CA ASN A 58 7.04 -7.58 0.73
C ASN A 58 6.54 -6.26 1.35
N GLY A 59 7.36 -5.20 1.37
CA GLY A 59 7.01 -3.87 1.86
C GLY A 59 6.52 -2.91 0.77
N LEU A 60 6.63 -3.30 -0.51
CA LEU A 60 6.36 -2.40 -1.64
C LEU A 60 4.87 -2.15 -1.81
N LEU A 61 4.49 -0.88 -1.83
CA LEU A 61 3.13 -0.41 -2.13
C LEU A 61 3.15 0.49 -3.36
N ARG A 62 2.09 0.38 -4.18
CA ARG A 62 1.90 1.22 -5.35
C ARG A 62 0.59 1.98 -5.23
N VAL A 63 0.64 3.29 -5.49
CA VAL A 63 -0.51 4.19 -5.40
C VAL A 63 -0.80 4.80 -6.77
N SER A 64 -2.06 4.67 -7.18
CA SER A 64 -2.69 5.44 -8.23
C SER A 64 -3.48 6.56 -7.59
N VAL A 65 -2.97 7.78 -7.65
CA VAL A 65 -3.67 8.97 -7.12
C VAL A 65 -4.79 9.34 -8.10
N GLY A 66 -6.00 9.45 -7.58
CA GLY A 66 -7.19 9.84 -8.32
C GLY A 66 -7.33 11.36 -8.43
N CYS A 67 -8.57 11.81 -8.57
CA CYS A 67 -8.98 13.21 -8.76
C CYS A 67 -9.70 13.81 -7.54
N GLU A 68 -9.61 13.16 -6.37
CA GLU A 68 -10.17 13.70 -5.13
C GLU A 68 -9.42 14.96 -4.66
N ASN A 69 -9.96 15.63 -3.65
CA ASN A 69 -9.28 16.77 -3.03
C ASN A 69 -7.93 16.32 -2.45
N PRO A 70 -6.80 16.94 -2.84
CA PRO A 70 -5.48 16.54 -2.35
C PRO A 70 -5.37 16.59 -0.82
N ASP A 71 -6.06 17.52 -0.15
CA ASP A 71 -6.01 17.64 1.31
C ASP A 71 -6.67 16.44 2.00
N ASP A 72 -7.73 15.89 1.43
CA ASP A 72 -8.43 14.71 1.97
C ASP A 72 -7.58 13.46 1.79
N ILE A 73 -6.92 13.32 0.63
CA ILE A 73 -5.95 12.24 0.38
C ILE A 73 -4.80 12.32 1.38
N ILE A 74 -4.17 13.49 1.52
CA ILE A 74 -3.05 13.67 2.44
C ILE A 74 -3.47 13.39 3.89
N LYS A 75 -4.67 13.82 4.28
CA LYS A 75 -5.21 13.59 5.61
C LYS A 75 -5.42 12.09 5.89
N ASP A 76 -6.00 11.35 4.94
CA ASP A 76 -6.23 9.91 5.10
C ASP A 76 -4.87 9.17 5.20
N PHE A 77 -3.94 9.44 4.28
CA PHE A 77 -2.59 8.86 4.34
C PHE A 77 -1.87 9.17 5.65
N LYS A 78 -1.94 10.41 6.15
CA LYS A 78 -1.31 10.79 7.41
C LYS A 78 -1.91 10.02 8.59
N ALA A 79 -3.24 9.98 8.69
CA ALA A 79 -3.93 9.26 9.75
C ALA A 79 -3.55 7.76 9.77
N GLN A 80 -3.50 7.12 8.59
CA GLN A 80 -3.18 5.70 8.52
C GLN A 80 -1.69 5.41 8.72
N LEU A 81 -0.78 6.27 8.28
CA LEU A 81 0.65 6.13 8.57
C LEU A 81 0.95 6.28 10.06
N ASP A 82 0.29 7.23 10.73
CA ASP A 82 0.40 7.42 12.19
C ASP A 82 -0.16 6.19 12.93
N ARG A 83 -1.30 5.66 12.49
CA ARG A 83 -1.90 4.44 13.04
C ARG A 83 -0.98 3.22 12.86
N ALA A 84 -0.46 3.01 11.66
CA ALA A 84 0.42 1.88 11.35
C ALA A 84 1.71 1.95 12.17
N SER A 85 2.25 3.15 12.42
CA SER A 85 3.44 3.37 13.23
C SER A 85 3.22 3.10 14.72
N ASN A 86 2.01 3.37 15.23
CA ASN A 86 1.64 3.17 16.63
C ASN A 86 1.13 1.76 16.96
N THR A 87 0.93 0.91 15.94
CA THR A 87 0.47 -0.46 16.16
C THR A 87 1.65 -1.29 16.65
N THR A 88 1.69 -1.56 17.96
CA THR A 88 2.54 -2.59 18.56
C THR A 88 2.22 -3.90 17.87
N LEU A 89 3.07 -4.30 16.92
CA LEU A 89 2.94 -5.52 16.15
C LEU A 89 2.81 -6.68 17.13
N LYS A 90 1.59 -7.23 17.29
CA LYS A 90 1.42 -8.49 18.01
C LYS A 90 2.22 -9.54 17.22
N PRO A 91 3.17 -10.24 17.86
CA PRO A 91 3.83 -11.36 17.20
C PRO A 91 2.75 -12.40 16.89
N VAL A 92 2.75 -12.85 15.64
CA VAL A 92 2.05 -14.08 15.21
C VAL A 92 2.84 -15.27 15.74
#